data_AF-A0A0N8RW75-F1
#
_entry.id   AF-A0A0N8RW75-F1
#
_cell.length_a   1.000
_cell.length_b   1.000
_cell.length_c   1.000
_cell.angle_alpha   90.00
_cell.angle_beta   90.00
_cell.angle_gamma   90.00
#
_symmetry.space_group_name_H-M   'P 1'
#
loop_
_entity.id
_entity.type
_entity.pdbx_description
1 polymer ?
#
loop_
_entity_poly.entity_id
_entity_poly.type
_entity_poly.pdbx_seq_one_letter_code
_entity_poly.pdbx_strand_id
1 'polypeptide(L)'
;MCSPSGAAPHQCVPSAGLKVDPDFSINDHPAIDCLIVPGGVVTAELEKPDVIHWISDQSEPGRVVAAVCTGAFLLARTGKLAGKQVTTHWEDIDDLKEMFPSVDVLSTLRWVDEGSFVTSAGISAGIDMSLHLVERLHSRELAERTALQMDFDWTEND
;
A
#
# COMPACT_ATOMS: atom_id res chain seq x y z
N MET A 1 -8.63 -4.97 9.82
CA MET A 1 -8.45 -3.70 9.07
C MET A 1 -8.46 -2.53 10.04
N CYS A 2 -7.62 -1.50 9.86
CA CYS A 2 -7.54 -0.34 10.79
C CYS A 2 -8.16 0.91 10.16
N SER A 3 -8.98 1.66 10.92
CA SER A 3 -9.45 2.99 10.53
C SER A 3 -8.56 4.11 11.09
N PRO A 4 -8.28 5.19 10.33
CA PRO A 4 -7.60 6.38 10.84
C PRO A 4 -8.46 7.22 11.79
N SER A 5 -9.77 6.98 11.90
CA SER A 5 -10.62 7.67 12.88
C SER A 5 -10.59 6.94 14.23
N GLY A 6 -10.10 7.61 15.27
CA GLY A 6 -9.96 7.07 16.63
C GLY A 6 -11.25 6.90 17.44
N ALA A 7 -12.43 6.77 16.81
CA ALA A 7 -13.69 6.59 17.53
C ALA A 7 -14.56 5.50 16.88
N ALA A 8 -14.91 4.49 17.68
CA ALA A 8 -15.85 3.46 17.27
C ALA A 8 -17.32 3.96 17.39
N PRO A 9 -18.21 3.57 16.45
CA PRO A 9 -17.94 2.91 15.18
C PRO A 9 -18.15 3.92 14.04
N HIS A 10 -17.08 4.55 13.56
CA HIS A 10 -17.15 5.24 12.27
C HIS A 10 -16.77 4.26 11.16
N GLN A 11 -17.79 3.82 10.42
CA GLN A 11 -17.68 3.03 9.19
C GLN A 11 -16.67 3.63 8.21
N CYS A 12 -15.81 2.80 7.63
CA CYS A 12 -15.05 3.19 6.46
C CYS A 12 -15.93 3.04 5.22
N VAL A 13 -16.10 4.11 4.45
CA VAL A 13 -16.89 4.10 3.22
C VAL A 13 -15.97 4.33 2.02
N PRO A 14 -15.59 3.30 1.25
CA PRO A 14 -14.87 3.49 -0.01
C PRO A 14 -15.71 4.25 -1.03
N SER A 15 -15.06 4.72 -2.10
CA SER A 15 -15.67 5.57 -3.15
C SER A 15 -16.93 5.00 -3.81
N ALA A 16 -17.10 3.67 -3.82
CA ALA A 16 -18.28 3.00 -4.37
C ALA A 16 -19.45 2.85 -3.38
N GLY A 17 -19.38 3.45 -2.18
CA GLY A 17 -20.46 3.42 -1.18
C GLY A 17 -20.57 2.11 -0.40
N LEU A 18 -19.66 1.16 -0.63
CA LEU A 18 -19.50 -0.01 0.24
C LEU A 18 -19.20 0.47 1.66
N LYS A 19 -19.64 -0.26 2.68
CA LYS A 19 -19.30 0.04 4.07
C LYS A 19 -18.47 -1.12 4.60
N VAL A 20 -17.32 -0.78 5.15
CA VAL A 20 -16.43 -1.74 5.80
C VAL A 20 -16.32 -1.37 7.26
N ASP A 21 -16.67 -2.32 8.13
CA ASP A 21 -16.51 -2.19 9.57
C ASP A 21 -15.08 -2.65 9.93
N PRO A 22 -14.23 -1.75 10.47
CA PRO A 22 -12.87 -2.11 10.85
C PRO A 22 -12.86 -2.87 12.18
N ASP A 23 -12.03 -3.91 12.28
CA ASP A 23 -11.82 -4.64 13.54
C ASP A 23 -11.05 -3.81 14.58
N PHE A 24 -10.20 -2.89 14.09
CA PHE A 24 -9.22 -2.15 14.87
C PHE A 24 -9.13 -0.69 14.41
N SER A 25 -8.44 0.15 15.18
CA SER A 25 -8.07 1.51 14.76
C SER A 25 -6.55 1.64 14.64
N ILE A 26 -6.06 2.74 14.08
CA ILE A 26 -4.61 3.03 14.11
C ILE A 26 -4.06 3.17 15.55
N ASN A 27 -4.92 3.40 16.55
CA ASN A 27 -4.50 3.53 17.95
C ASN A 27 -4.70 2.24 18.76
N ASP A 28 -5.40 1.25 18.22
CA ASP A 28 -5.77 0.03 18.93
C ASP A 28 -5.77 -1.12 17.93
N HIS A 29 -4.59 -1.69 17.68
CA HIS A 29 -4.37 -2.81 16.78
C HIS A 29 -3.23 -3.70 17.31
N PRO A 30 -3.21 -5.00 16.98
CA PRO A 30 -2.09 -5.88 17.31
C PRO A 30 -0.83 -5.51 16.51
N ALA A 31 0.31 -6.14 16.82
CA ALA A 31 1.51 -6.01 16.01
C ALA A 31 1.24 -6.38 14.54
N ILE A 32 1.79 -5.60 13.60
CA ILE A 32 1.59 -5.75 12.16
C ILE A 32 2.90 -6.25 11.53
N ASP A 33 2.85 -7.39 10.84
CA ASP A 33 3.98 -7.91 10.06
C ASP A 33 4.02 -7.31 8.64
N CYS A 34 2.84 -7.06 8.06
CA CYS A 34 2.66 -6.48 6.74
C CYS A 34 1.52 -5.45 6.77
N LEU A 35 1.84 -4.18 6.54
CA LEU A 35 0.87 -3.08 6.40
C LEU A 35 0.58 -2.87 4.91
N ILE A 36 -0.70 -2.87 4.52
CA ILE A 36 -1.13 -2.47 3.17
C ILE A 36 -1.83 -1.11 3.25
N VAL A 37 -1.30 -0.12 2.52
CA VAL A 37 -1.87 1.22 2.38
C VAL A 37 -2.60 1.30 1.04
N PRO A 38 -3.93 1.20 1.01
CA PRO A 38 -4.69 1.29 -0.23
C PRO A 38 -4.69 2.71 -0.78
N GLY A 39 -4.89 2.82 -2.09
CA GLY A 39 -5.16 4.08 -2.77
C GLY A 39 -6.61 4.53 -2.66
N GLY A 40 -6.96 5.54 -3.46
CA GLY A 40 -8.22 6.25 -3.45
C GLY A 40 -8.00 7.76 -3.48
N VAL A 41 -8.96 8.53 -2.99
CA VAL A 41 -8.80 9.98 -2.82
C VAL A 41 -8.00 10.24 -1.53
N VAL A 42 -6.70 10.44 -1.66
CA VAL A 42 -5.76 10.54 -0.53
C VAL A 42 -5.48 11.96 -0.05
N THR A 43 -5.96 13.00 -0.75
CA THR A 43 -5.65 14.42 -0.47
C THR A 43 -5.96 14.82 0.97
N ALA A 44 -7.09 14.38 1.52
CA ALA A 44 -7.45 14.69 2.91
C ALA A 44 -6.60 13.93 3.94
N GLU A 45 -6.14 12.72 3.61
CA GLU A 45 -5.31 11.89 4.50
C GLU A 45 -3.85 12.37 4.52
N LEU A 46 -3.35 12.93 3.40
CA LEU A 46 -2.02 13.55 3.32
C LEU A 46 -1.83 14.72 4.29
N GLU A 47 -2.92 15.37 4.68
CA GLU A 47 -2.96 16.50 5.61
C GLU A 47 -3.19 16.09 7.07
N LYS A 48 -3.20 14.78 7.39
CA LYS A 48 -3.38 14.27 8.76
C LYS A 48 -2.05 13.77 9.33
N PRO A 49 -1.35 14.56 10.16
CA PRO A 49 -0.05 14.16 10.74
C PRO A 49 -0.12 12.83 11.48
N ASP A 50 -1.20 12.57 12.22
CA ASP A 50 -1.37 11.35 12.99
C ASP A 50 -1.38 10.09 12.10
N VAL A 51 -1.98 10.17 10.91
CA VAL A 51 -1.98 9.06 9.94
C VAL A 51 -0.59 8.85 9.36
N ILE A 52 0.09 9.94 8.97
CA ILE A 52 1.44 9.87 8.39
C ILE A 52 2.45 9.35 9.40
N HIS A 53 2.39 9.83 10.65
CA HIS A 53 3.25 9.34 11.74
C HIS A 53 2.97 7.86 12.02
N TRP A 54 1.70 7.45 12.09
CA TRP A 54 1.36 6.06 12.31
C TRP A 54 1.90 5.13 11.22
N ILE A 55 1.79 5.50 9.94
CA ILE A 55 2.39 4.74 8.82
C ILE A 55 3.92 4.68 8.97
N SER A 56 4.55 5.79 9.33
CA SER A 56 6.00 5.85 9.59
C SER A 56 6.41 4.88 10.71
N ASP A 57 5.64 4.82 11.80
CA ASP A 57 5.89 3.94 12.95
C ASP A 57 5.72 2.45 12.62
N GLN A 58 4.96 2.11 11.58
CA GLN A 58 4.86 0.73 11.11
C GLN A 58 6.02 0.30 10.21
N SER A 59 6.89 1.24 9.81
CA SER A 59 8.00 1.02 8.87
C SER A 59 9.31 0.56 9.55
N GLU A 60 9.20 -0.17 10.66
CA GLU A 60 10.34 -0.69 11.42
C GLU A 60 11.03 -1.87 10.70
N PRO A 61 12.34 -2.11 10.95
CA PRO A 61 13.06 -3.23 10.35
C PRO A 61 12.37 -4.57 10.57
N GLY A 62 12.27 -5.36 9.51
CA GLY A 62 11.62 -6.69 9.54
C GLY A 62 10.12 -6.68 9.21
N ARG A 63 9.48 -5.50 9.10
CA ARG A 63 8.11 -5.37 8.60
C ARG A 63 8.09 -4.99 7.12
N VAL A 64 6.98 -5.31 6.47
CA VAL A 64 6.68 -4.86 5.11
C VAL A 64 5.60 -3.78 5.16
N VAL A 65 5.83 -2.66 4.50
CA VAL A 65 4.82 -1.63 4.25
C VAL A 65 4.60 -1.56 2.75
N ALA A 66 3.47 -2.07 2.30
CA ALA A 66 3.07 -2.04 0.92
C ALA A 66 2.06 -0.92 0.65
N ALA A 67 2.09 -0.33 -0.55
CA ALA A 67 1.10 0.64 -0.99
C ALA A 67 0.58 0.32 -2.38
N VAL A 68 -0.72 0.51 -2.59
CA VAL A 68 -1.38 0.30 -3.89
C VAL A 68 -1.83 1.64 -4.45
N CYS A 69 -1.58 1.90 -5.73
CA CYS A 69 -2.08 3.10 -6.41
C CYS A 69 -1.62 4.36 -5.63
N THR A 70 -2.51 5.33 -5.44
CA THR A 70 -2.24 6.59 -4.72
C THR A 70 -1.90 6.42 -3.23
N GLY A 71 -1.99 5.21 -2.67
CA GLY A 71 -1.48 4.93 -1.33
C GLY A 71 0.03 5.23 -1.20
N ALA A 72 0.76 5.18 -2.33
CA ALA A 72 2.17 5.54 -2.40
C ALA A 72 2.45 6.99 -1.96
N PHE A 73 1.50 7.91 -2.12
CA PHE A 73 1.65 9.30 -1.67
C PHE A 73 1.72 9.40 -0.15
N LEU A 74 0.89 8.62 0.56
CA LEU A 74 0.91 8.59 2.03
C LEU A 74 2.24 8.02 2.53
N LEU A 75 2.73 6.97 1.88
CA LEU A 75 4.03 6.39 2.19
C LEU A 75 5.17 7.37 1.89
N ALA A 76 5.13 8.09 0.77
CA ALA A 76 6.14 9.08 0.40
C ALA A 76 6.17 10.26 1.38
N ARG A 77 5.00 10.67 1.88
CA ARG A 77 4.83 11.74 2.89
C ARG A 77 5.50 11.43 4.23
N THR A 78 5.75 10.16 4.55
CA THR A 78 6.53 9.78 5.74
C THR A 78 8.01 10.15 5.65
N GLY A 79 8.51 10.44 4.44
CA GLY A 79 9.93 10.68 4.17
C GLY A 79 10.80 9.41 4.13
N LYS A 80 10.24 8.23 4.42
CA LYS A 80 10.98 6.95 4.45
C LYS A 80 11.38 6.43 3.06
N LEU A 81 10.78 6.97 2.00
CA LEU A 81 11.05 6.58 0.61
C LEU A 81 12.16 7.40 -0.07
N ALA A 82 12.84 8.32 0.65
CA ALA A 82 13.92 9.10 0.06
C ALA A 82 15.04 8.19 -0.49
N GLY A 83 15.37 8.38 -1.77
CA GLY A 83 16.36 7.59 -2.51
C GLY A 83 15.90 6.19 -2.92
N LYS A 84 14.63 5.84 -2.70
CA LYS A 84 14.06 4.53 -3.06
C LYS A 84 13.31 4.59 -4.37
N GLN A 85 13.28 3.46 -5.06
CA GLN A 85 12.43 3.26 -6.23
C GLN A 85 10.99 2.95 -5.81
N VAL A 86 10.02 3.57 -6.46
CA VAL A 86 8.59 3.30 -6.22
C VAL A 86 7.82 3.37 -7.53
N THR A 87 6.57 2.90 -7.51
CA THR A 87 5.58 3.16 -8.56
C THR A 87 4.27 3.59 -7.91
N THR A 88 3.37 4.17 -8.70
CA THR A 88 2.00 4.53 -8.32
C THR A 88 1.10 4.30 -9.54
N HIS A 89 -0.19 4.59 -9.42
CA HIS A 89 -1.09 4.56 -10.55
C HIS A 89 -0.58 5.46 -11.69
N TRP A 90 -0.76 5.02 -12.93
CA TRP A 90 -0.13 5.63 -14.11
C TRP A 90 -0.55 7.08 -14.33
N GLU A 91 -1.76 7.46 -13.91
CA GLU A 91 -2.26 8.84 -13.95
C GLU A 91 -1.54 9.76 -12.96
N ASP A 92 -0.98 9.21 -11.89
CA ASP A 92 -0.45 9.96 -10.74
C ASP A 92 1.09 9.94 -10.67
N ILE A 93 1.76 9.39 -11.69
CA ILE A 93 3.23 9.29 -11.73
C ILE A 93 3.88 10.68 -11.66
N ASP A 94 3.40 11.62 -12.48
CA ASP A 94 3.99 12.95 -12.57
C ASP A 94 3.71 13.75 -11.28
N ASP A 95 2.50 13.63 -10.72
CA ASP A 95 2.14 14.26 -9.45
C ASP A 95 3.02 13.74 -8.29
N LEU A 96 3.27 12.43 -8.23
CA LEU A 96 4.14 11.87 -7.19
C LEU A 96 5.58 12.37 -7.31
N LYS A 97 6.10 12.49 -8.55
CA LYS A 97 7.44 13.06 -8.80
C LYS A 97 7.54 14.52 -8.40
N GLU A 98 6.52 15.31 -8.74
CA GLU A 98 6.46 16.74 -8.40
C GLU A 98 6.42 16.95 -6.89
N MET A 99 5.57 16.19 -6.19
CA MET A 99 5.39 16.33 -4.75
C MET A 99 6.58 15.80 -3.93
N PHE A 100 7.25 14.75 -4.41
CA PHE A 100 8.32 14.05 -3.67
C PHE A 100 9.57 13.84 -4.53
N PRO A 101 10.31 14.91 -4.87
CA PRO A 101 11.46 14.84 -5.79
C PRO A 101 12.64 14.02 -5.28
N SER A 102 12.63 13.62 -4.00
CA SER A 102 13.63 12.72 -3.42
C SER A 102 13.37 11.23 -3.70
N VAL A 103 12.24 10.88 -4.32
CA VAL A 103 11.83 9.50 -4.59
C VAL A 103 12.01 9.20 -6.09
N ASP A 104 12.56 8.03 -6.42
CA ASP A 104 12.71 7.59 -7.81
C ASP A 104 11.43 6.88 -8.29
N VAL A 105 10.58 7.60 -9.02
CA VAL A 105 9.26 7.08 -9.44
C VAL A 105 9.35 6.45 -10.83
N LEU A 106 9.16 5.13 -10.88
CA LEU A 106 9.15 4.30 -12.08
C LEU A 106 7.73 4.20 -12.66
N SER A 107 7.61 4.27 -13.99
CA SER A 107 6.30 4.29 -14.68
C SER A 107 5.93 3.00 -15.41
N THR A 108 6.87 2.06 -15.57
CA THR A 108 6.68 0.86 -16.40
C THR A 108 6.41 -0.41 -15.62
N LEU A 109 6.80 -0.45 -14.33
CA LEU A 109 6.68 -1.65 -13.50
C LEU A 109 5.30 -1.75 -12.85
N ARG A 110 4.79 -2.98 -12.76
CA ARG A 110 3.53 -3.29 -12.07
C ARG A 110 3.68 -3.07 -10.57
N TRP A 111 4.81 -3.49 -10.01
CA TRP A 111 5.21 -3.14 -8.65
C TRP A 111 6.71 -2.90 -8.52
N VAL A 112 7.12 -2.34 -7.40
CA VAL A 112 8.52 -2.15 -7.04
C VAL A 112 8.68 -2.67 -5.63
N ASP A 113 9.67 -3.54 -5.40
CA ASP A 113 10.01 -4.09 -4.09
C ASP A 113 11.41 -3.62 -3.69
N GLU A 114 11.45 -2.75 -2.68
CA GLU A 114 12.64 -2.10 -2.11
C GLU A 114 12.95 -2.65 -0.71
N GLY A 115 12.64 -3.94 -0.48
CA GLY A 115 12.77 -4.61 0.80
C GLY A 115 11.61 -4.24 1.72
N SER A 116 11.82 -3.37 2.70
CA SER A 116 10.76 -2.99 3.66
C SER A 116 9.58 -2.26 3.03
N PHE A 117 9.74 -1.72 1.81
CA PHE A 117 8.69 -1.00 1.11
C PHE A 117 8.37 -1.68 -0.21
N VAL A 118 7.08 -1.87 -0.48
CA VAL A 118 6.60 -2.41 -1.76
C VAL A 118 5.51 -1.48 -2.29
N THR A 119 5.59 -1.05 -3.54
CA THR A 119 4.55 -0.18 -4.12
C THR A 119 4.05 -0.79 -5.41
N SER A 120 2.74 -0.78 -5.65
CA SER A 120 2.16 -1.20 -6.92
C SER A 120 1.50 -0.05 -7.66
N ALA A 121 1.38 -0.21 -8.97
CA ALA A 121 0.64 0.68 -9.84
C ALA A 121 -0.88 0.55 -9.61
N GLY A 122 -1.67 0.47 -10.67
CA GLY A 122 -3.13 0.39 -10.59
C GLY A 122 -3.69 -0.91 -10.02
N ILE A 123 -5.02 -1.03 -10.08
CA ILE A 123 -5.79 -2.08 -9.38
C ILE A 123 -5.27 -3.49 -9.70
N SER A 124 -5.15 -3.85 -10.98
CA SER A 124 -4.68 -5.19 -11.39
C SER A 124 -3.25 -5.45 -10.92
N ALA A 125 -2.37 -4.45 -11.03
CA ALA A 125 -1.00 -4.56 -10.55
C ALA A 125 -0.93 -4.70 -9.02
N GLY A 126 -1.89 -4.14 -8.28
CA GLY A 126 -2.04 -4.36 -6.84
C GLY A 126 -2.44 -5.79 -6.49
N ILE A 127 -3.21 -6.47 -7.33
CA ILE A 127 -3.53 -7.90 -7.17
C ILE A 127 -2.26 -8.74 -7.41
N ASP A 128 -1.54 -8.48 -8.49
CA ASP A 128 -0.28 -9.19 -8.79
C ASP A 128 0.78 -8.97 -7.70
N MET A 129 0.92 -7.73 -7.21
CA MET A 129 1.79 -7.40 -6.08
C MET A 129 1.36 -8.15 -4.80
N SER A 130 0.06 -8.31 -4.57
CA SER A 130 -0.43 -9.06 -3.40
C SER A 130 -0.04 -10.54 -3.48
N LEU A 131 -0.06 -11.14 -4.67
CA LEU A 131 0.44 -12.51 -4.89
C LEU A 131 1.97 -12.59 -4.72
N HIS A 132 2.72 -11.59 -5.19
CA HIS A 132 4.15 -11.44 -4.89
C HIS A 132 4.44 -11.37 -3.38
N LEU A 133 3.60 -10.65 -2.61
CA LEU A 133 3.73 -10.61 -1.14
C LEU A 133 3.46 -11.98 -0.49
N VAL A 134 2.50 -12.76 -1.01
CA VAL A 134 2.27 -14.14 -0.55
C VAL A 134 3.48 -15.02 -0.84
N GLU A 135 4.08 -14.90 -2.03
CA GLU A 135 5.31 -15.62 -2.36
C GLU A 135 6.43 -15.26 -1.38
N ARG A 136 6.66 -13.96 -1.19
CA ARG A 136 7.74 -13.43 -0.37
C ARG A 136 7.62 -13.78 1.12
N LEU A 137 6.40 -13.69 1.67
CA LEU A 137 6.15 -13.89 3.10
C LEU A 137 5.91 -15.35 3.46
N HIS A 138 5.64 -16.21 2.48
CA HIS A 138 5.36 -17.62 2.71
C HIS A 138 6.05 -18.53 1.70
N SER A 139 5.56 -18.59 0.46
CA SER A 139 6.10 -19.48 -0.58
C SER A 139 5.46 -19.23 -1.94
N ARG A 140 6.21 -19.42 -3.03
CA ARG A 140 5.70 -19.41 -4.41
C ARG A 140 4.51 -20.35 -4.63
N GLU A 141 4.58 -21.58 -4.12
CA GLU A 141 3.50 -22.56 -4.27
C GLU A 141 2.17 -22.04 -3.72
N LEU A 142 2.20 -21.35 -2.57
CA LEU A 142 0.99 -20.76 -1.98
C LEU A 142 0.45 -19.60 -2.82
N ALA A 143 1.33 -18.77 -3.40
CA ALA A 143 0.92 -17.68 -4.29
C ALA A 143 0.23 -18.23 -5.54
N GLU A 144 0.83 -19.22 -6.20
CA GLU A 144 0.26 -19.88 -7.39
C GLU A 144 -1.06 -20.58 -7.08
N ARG A 145 -1.16 -21.27 -5.94
CA ARG A 145 -2.42 -21.88 -5.48
C ARG A 145 -3.49 -20.84 -5.17
N THR A 146 -3.11 -19.69 -4.61
CA THR A 146 -4.03 -18.57 -4.35
C THR A 146 -4.55 -17.98 -5.65
N ALA A 147 -3.67 -17.73 -6.63
CA ALA A 147 -4.06 -17.26 -7.95
C ALA A 147 -5.01 -18.24 -8.65
N LEU A 148 -4.70 -19.54 -8.62
CA LEU A 148 -5.56 -20.59 -9.17
C LEU A 148 -6.93 -20.63 -8.46
N GLN A 149 -6.97 -20.49 -7.14
CA GLN A 149 -8.20 -20.47 -6.36
C GLN A 149 -9.09 -19.25 -6.67
N MET A 150 -8.47 -18.13 -7.05
CA MET A 150 -9.14 -16.91 -7.48
C MET A 150 -9.58 -16.96 -8.96
N ASP A 151 -9.19 -18.01 -9.70
CA ASP A 151 -9.30 -18.07 -11.17
C ASP A 151 -8.66 -16.83 -11.84
N PHE A 152 -7.46 -16.47 -11.36
CA PHE A 152 -6.74 -15.26 -11.74
C PHE A 152 -5.41 -15.60 -12.42
N ASP A 153 -5.17 -15.02 -13.59
CA ASP A 153 -3.92 -15.15 -14.34
C ASP A 153 -2.87 -14.19 -13.78
N TRP A 154 -1.97 -14.71 -12.95
CA TRP A 154 -0.97 -13.89 -12.27
C TRP A 154 0.08 -13.39 -13.25
N THR A 155 0.10 -12.06 -13.46
CA THR A 155 1.09 -11.41 -14.31
C THR A 155 2.30 -10.99 -13.49
N GLU A 156 3.47 -11.53 -13.81
CA GLU A 156 4.72 -11.18 -13.15
C GLU A 156 5.28 -9.83 -13.62
N ASN A 157 6.25 -9.31 -12.86
CA ASN A 157 6.87 -8.00 -13.09
C ASN A 157 8.00 -8.12 -14.12
N ASP A 158 7.64 -8.37 -15.38
CA ASP A 158 8.57 -8.50 -16.52
C ASP A 158 9.17 -7.16 -16.98
#